data_AF-A0A7R9ZD21-F1
#
_entry.id   AF-A0A7R9ZD21-F1
#
_cell.length_a   1.000
_cell.length_b   1.000
_cell.length_c   1.000
_cell.angle_alpha   90.00
_cell.angle_beta   90.00
_cell.angle_gamma   90.00
#
_symmetry.space_group_name_H-M   'P 1'
#
loop_
_entity.id
_entity.type
_entity.pdbx_description
1 polymer ?
#
loop_
_entity_poly.entity_id
_entity_poly.type
_entity_poly.pdbx_seq_one_letter_code
_entity_poly.pdbx_strand_id
1 'polypeptide(L)'
;SRMVAQGFTEMNSGLVNIGQSGGIREAFSDIAGEAAEYYLDADNDWLVGAEIVKEANGFIRSLANPTSDGESIDSALNYQDGMDTQLSAGVFNKAFYLLATTPGGWNTRRAFDVFYYANEEHWSPHSNFIQGRDGCISAAEVLASDGGDFDYNVDDVQAAFTAVGLGPDATGQPTGEPSVSPSMSPSAMPSKSSSPSEVPSLSPSAALGETGGANSSSSGSSSGSQSGSRRLRGESRWRD
;
A
#
# COMPACT_ATOMS: atom_id res chain seq x y z
N SER A 1 12.04 4.43 0.25
CA SER A 1 10.67 3.96 -0.03
C SER A 1 10.61 3.04 -1.25
N ARG A 2 11.08 3.48 -2.44
CA ARG A 2 10.90 2.76 -3.72
C ARG A 2 11.23 1.25 -3.69
N MET A 3 12.45 0.87 -3.29
CA MET A 3 12.88 -0.54 -3.24
C MET A 3 12.11 -1.39 -2.21
N VAL A 4 11.66 -0.77 -1.11
CA VAL A 4 10.89 -1.46 -0.06
C VAL A 4 9.46 -1.73 -0.55
N ALA A 5 8.86 -0.79 -1.27
CA ALA A 5 7.52 -0.95 -1.85
C ALA A 5 7.50 -1.91 -3.05
N GLN A 6 8.58 -1.94 -3.86
CA GLN A 6 8.76 -2.97 -4.88
C GLN A 6 8.84 -4.37 -4.24
N GLY A 7 9.63 -4.54 -3.17
CA GLY A 7 9.71 -5.79 -2.42
C GLY A 7 8.40 -6.18 -1.71
N PHE A 8 7.62 -5.21 -1.22
CA PHE A 8 6.29 -5.47 -0.67
C PHE A 8 5.31 -5.94 -1.76
N THR A 9 5.35 -5.35 -2.95
CA THR A 9 4.52 -5.78 -4.09
C THR A 9 4.91 -7.18 -4.56
N GLU A 10 6.20 -7.51 -4.59
CA GLU A 10 6.70 -8.84 -4.92
C GLU A 10 6.26 -9.92 -3.90
N MET A 11 6.10 -9.57 -2.63
CA MET A 11 5.65 -10.50 -1.58
C MET A 11 4.12 -10.64 -1.46
N ASN A 12 3.34 -9.73 -2.05
CA ASN A 12 1.88 -9.77 -2.03
C ASN A 12 1.32 -10.12 -3.42
N SER A 13 0.89 -9.13 -4.21
CA SER A 13 0.31 -9.38 -5.55
C SER A 13 1.25 -10.03 -6.56
N GLY A 14 2.56 -9.88 -6.40
CA GLY A 14 3.56 -10.43 -7.31
C GLY A 14 3.54 -9.79 -8.71
N LEU A 15 3.06 -8.55 -8.85
CA LEU A 15 2.97 -7.85 -10.13
C LEU A 15 4.29 -7.97 -10.94
N VAL A 16 4.19 -8.53 -12.13
CA VAL A 16 5.35 -8.72 -13.00
C VAL A 16 5.84 -7.37 -13.55
N ASN A 17 7.15 -7.21 -13.74
CA ASN A 17 7.74 -5.96 -14.23
C ASN A 17 7.63 -5.76 -15.75
N ILE A 18 6.45 -5.96 -16.32
CA ILE A 18 6.24 -5.82 -17.77
C ILE A 18 4.85 -5.27 -18.05
N GLY A 19 4.77 -4.43 -19.09
CA GLY A 19 3.52 -3.85 -19.54
C GLY A 19 2.76 -3.13 -18.42
N GLN A 20 1.45 -3.32 -18.38
CA GLN A 20 0.57 -2.58 -17.46
C GLN A 20 0.74 -2.99 -16.00
N SER A 21 0.95 -4.28 -15.71
CA SER A 21 1.21 -4.75 -14.34
C SER A 21 2.50 -4.15 -13.78
N GLY A 22 3.53 -4.02 -14.63
CA GLY A 22 4.75 -3.30 -14.27
C GLY A 22 4.51 -1.82 -14.00
N GLY A 23 3.67 -1.16 -14.81
CA GLY A 23 3.23 0.22 -14.57
C GLY A 23 2.52 0.40 -13.23
N ILE A 24 1.58 -0.49 -12.87
CA ILE A 24 0.88 -0.48 -11.57
C ILE A 24 1.89 -0.64 -10.43
N ARG A 25 2.86 -1.56 -10.58
CA ARG A 25 3.89 -1.81 -9.57
C ARG A 25 4.80 -0.60 -9.33
N GLU A 26 5.27 0.03 -10.40
CA GLU A 26 6.08 1.24 -10.29
C GLU A 26 5.27 2.39 -9.67
N ALA A 27 3.99 2.53 -10.04
CA ALA A 27 3.10 3.52 -9.43
C ALA A 27 2.88 3.28 -7.93
N PHE A 28 2.61 2.04 -7.52
CA PHE A 28 2.48 1.69 -6.10
C PHE A 28 3.73 2.06 -5.30
N SER A 29 4.90 1.93 -5.92
CA SER A 29 6.19 2.30 -5.33
C SER A 29 6.34 3.81 -5.12
N ASP A 30 5.96 4.61 -6.12
CA ASP A 30 5.92 6.06 -6.06
C ASP A 30 4.92 6.53 -4.98
N ILE A 31 3.71 5.97 -4.99
CA ILE A 31 2.62 6.22 -4.03
C ILE A 31 3.04 5.90 -2.59
N ALA A 32 3.75 4.79 -2.36
CA ALA A 32 4.27 4.44 -1.04
C ALA A 32 5.38 5.39 -0.57
N GLY A 33 6.06 6.08 -1.48
CA GLY A 33 6.96 7.19 -1.16
C GLY A 33 6.20 8.37 -0.58
N GLU A 34 5.20 8.86 -1.31
CA GLU A 34 4.34 9.98 -0.87
C GLU A 34 3.61 9.67 0.44
N ALA A 35 3.13 8.44 0.62
CA ALA A 35 2.49 8.04 1.86
C ALA A 35 3.48 8.00 3.05
N ALA A 36 4.75 7.71 2.81
CA ALA A 36 5.79 7.76 3.84
C ALA A 36 6.14 9.20 4.22
N GLU A 37 6.23 10.11 3.25
CA GLU A 37 6.41 11.55 3.50
C GLU A 37 5.23 12.10 4.31
N TYR A 38 4.00 11.81 3.86
CA TYR A 38 2.79 12.20 4.57
C TYR A 38 2.71 11.63 5.99
N TYR A 39 3.26 10.43 6.23
CA TYR A 39 3.32 9.88 7.59
C TYR A 39 4.24 10.68 8.52
N LEU A 40 5.35 11.20 7.99
CA LEU A 40 6.35 11.89 8.77
C LEU A 40 5.96 13.35 9.03
N ASP A 41 5.43 14.02 8.02
CA ASP A 41 5.23 15.48 8.04
C ASP A 41 3.76 15.91 7.95
N ALA A 42 2.82 14.95 7.86
CA ALA A 42 1.39 15.20 7.58
C ALA A 42 1.15 16.02 6.29
N ASP A 43 2.14 16.01 5.39
CA ASP A 43 2.16 16.69 4.10
C ASP A 43 3.03 15.89 3.13
N ASN A 44 2.81 16.05 1.83
CA ASN A 44 3.64 15.47 0.77
C ASN A 44 3.53 16.35 -0.49
N ASP A 45 4.57 16.36 -1.31
CA ASP A 45 4.69 17.33 -2.41
C ASP A 45 4.21 16.79 -3.77
N TRP A 46 3.84 15.51 -3.84
CA TRP A 46 3.43 14.78 -5.05
C TRP A 46 4.57 14.61 -6.06
N LEU A 47 5.82 14.74 -5.62
CA LEU A 47 7.02 14.70 -6.43
C LEU A 47 7.93 13.54 -6.00
N VAL A 48 7.99 12.52 -6.87
CA VAL A 48 8.84 11.37 -6.66
C VAL A 48 10.32 11.78 -6.68
N GLY A 49 11.02 11.53 -5.58
CA GLY A 49 12.47 11.68 -5.51
C GLY A 49 12.94 13.12 -5.24
N ALA A 50 12.04 14.01 -4.81
CA ALA A 50 12.35 15.38 -4.39
C ALA A 50 13.49 15.45 -3.34
N GLU A 51 13.55 14.48 -2.43
CA GLU A 51 14.59 14.43 -1.38
C GLU A 51 15.94 13.84 -1.84
N ILE A 52 15.97 13.12 -2.96
CA ILE A 52 17.14 12.36 -3.43
C ILE A 52 17.90 13.11 -4.53
N VAL A 53 17.21 13.91 -5.36
CA VAL A 53 17.81 14.59 -6.51
C VAL A 53 18.28 16.00 -6.12
N LYS A 54 19.60 16.17 -5.98
CA LYS A 54 20.26 17.49 -5.74
C LYS A 54 20.40 18.32 -7.03
N GLU A 55 19.36 18.47 -7.82
CA GLU A 55 19.34 19.37 -8.99
C GLU A 55 18.37 20.53 -8.78
N ALA A 56 18.53 21.62 -9.55
CA ALA A 56 17.84 22.89 -9.34
C ALA A 56 16.29 22.80 -9.39
N ASN A 57 15.75 21.72 -9.96
CA ASN A 57 14.31 21.40 -10.03
C ASN A 57 14.03 19.95 -9.56
N GLY A 58 14.85 19.40 -8.66
CA GLY A 58 15.12 17.97 -8.52
C GLY A 58 13.97 17.08 -8.05
N PHE A 59 13.08 16.68 -8.97
CA PHE A 59 12.21 15.52 -8.84
C PHE A 59 12.28 14.66 -10.11
N ILE A 60 11.96 13.37 -10.00
CA ILE A 60 12.03 12.42 -11.12
C ILE A 60 10.68 12.33 -11.85
N ARG A 61 9.56 12.37 -11.11
CA ARG A 61 8.20 12.32 -11.66
C ARG A 61 7.23 13.09 -10.76
N SER A 62 6.13 13.57 -11.33
CA SER A 62 5.02 14.15 -10.55
C SER A 62 3.81 13.23 -10.59
N LEU A 63 3.25 12.88 -9.43
CA LEU A 63 1.96 12.18 -9.36
C LEU A 63 0.83 13.10 -9.84
N ALA A 64 0.91 14.39 -9.51
CA ALA A 64 -0.08 15.40 -9.88
C ALA A 64 -0.07 15.70 -11.39
N ASN A 65 1.09 15.68 -12.05
CA ASN A 65 1.19 15.92 -13.48
C ASN A 65 2.26 15.02 -14.13
N PRO A 66 1.94 13.74 -14.40
CA PRO A 66 2.91 12.79 -14.93
C PRO A 66 3.61 13.29 -16.20
N THR A 67 2.86 13.91 -17.12
CA THR A 67 3.38 14.42 -18.40
C THR A 67 4.38 15.59 -18.27
N SER A 68 4.61 16.13 -17.07
CA SER A 68 5.59 17.20 -16.83
C SER A 68 7.04 16.80 -17.11
N ASP A 69 7.35 15.50 -17.09
CA ASP A 69 8.65 14.97 -17.49
C ASP A 69 8.82 14.87 -19.02
N GLY A 70 7.74 15.07 -19.78
CA GLY A 70 7.71 15.03 -21.24
C GLY A 70 7.56 13.63 -21.86
N GLU A 71 7.53 12.57 -21.05
CA GLU A 71 7.52 11.18 -21.53
C GLU A 71 6.43 10.31 -20.88
N SER A 72 6.13 10.52 -19.59
CA SER A 72 5.13 9.73 -18.85
C SER A 72 3.71 10.02 -19.33
N ILE A 73 2.85 9.01 -19.25
CA ILE A 73 1.42 9.13 -19.61
C ILE A 73 0.57 9.39 -18.37
N ASP A 74 -0.46 10.22 -18.51
CA ASP A 74 -1.45 10.50 -17.46
C ASP A 74 -2.80 9.79 -17.67
N SER A 75 -2.95 9.07 -18.79
CA SER A 75 -4.16 8.35 -19.14
C SER A 75 -3.86 6.99 -19.75
N ALA A 76 -4.63 5.98 -19.36
CA ALA A 76 -4.57 4.64 -19.93
C ALA A 76 -4.83 4.61 -21.45
N LEU A 77 -5.53 5.62 -21.98
CA LEU A 77 -5.78 5.78 -23.42
C LEU A 77 -4.49 6.05 -24.21
N ASN A 78 -3.44 6.54 -23.55
CA ASN A 78 -2.14 6.83 -24.16
C ASN A 78 -1.16 5.65 -24.06
N TYR A 79 -1.55 4.55 -23.42
CA TYR A 79 -0.70 3.37 -23.27
C TYR A 79 -0.43 2.69 -24.62
N GLN A 80 0.80 2.21 -24.79
CA GLN A 80 1.24 1.45 -25.96
C GLN A 80 1.92 0.16 -25.51
N ASP A 81 1.72 -0.92 -26.24
CA ASP A 81 2.37 -2.20 -25.92
C ASP A 81 3.90 -2.05 -25.99
N GLY A 82 4.59 -2.53 -24.96
CA GLY A 82 6.05 -2.38 -24.82
C GLY A 82 6.50 -1.02 -24.27
N MET A 83 5.57 -0.15 -23.87
CA MET A 83 5.90 1.08 -23.13
C MET A 83 6.63 0.75 -21.82
N ASP A 84 7.59 1.60 -21.46
CA ASP A 84 8.35 1.47 -20.21
C ASP A 84 7.41 1.57 -18.99
N THR A 85 7.68 0.76 -17.98
CA THR A 85 6.84 0.65 -16.78
C THR A 85 6.86 1.94 -15.95
N GLN A 86 7.95 2.72 -16.00
CA GLN A 86 8.07 3.99 -15.29
C GLN A 86 7.23 5.08 -15.94
N LEU A 87 7.11 5.06 -17.28
CA LEU A 87 6.28 6.03 -18.02
C LEU A 87 4.78 5.71 -17.87
N SER A 88 4.44 4.43 -17.91
CA SER A 88 3.06 3.94 -17.76
C SER A 88 2.54 4.00 -16.32
N ALA A 89 3.43 4.10 -15.32
CA ALA A 89 3.07 4.35 -13.92
C ALA A 89 2.27 5.64 -13.71
N GLY A 90 2.43 6.62 -14.60
CA GLY A 90 1.74 7.90 -14.53
C GLY A 90 0.20 7.78 -14.45
N VAL A 91 -0.39 6.72 -15.03
CA VAL A 91 -1.84 6.46 -14.96
C VAL A 91 -2.30 6.27 -13.51
N PHE A 92 -1.65 5.38 -12.76
CA PHE A 92 -2.03 5.07 -11.37
C PHE A 92 -1.53 6.14 -10.40
N ASN A 93 -0.39 6.77 -10.70
CA ASN A 93 0.11 7.95 -9.98
C ASN A 93 -0.92 9.09 -10.00
N LYS A 94 -1.46 9.40 -11.19
CA LYS A 94 -2.47 10.44 -11.33
C LYS A 94 -3.81 10.06 -10.69
N ALA A 95 -4.23 8.81 -10.81
CA ALA A 95 -5.44 8.32 -10.14
C ALA A 95 -5.34 8.45 -8.61
N PHE A 96 -4.19 8.07 -8.04
CA PHE A 96 -3.94 8.23 -6.61
C PHE A 96 -3.98 9.69 -6.17
N TYR A 97 -3.28 10.58 -6.88
CA TYR A 97 -3.31 12.01 -6.60
C TYR A 97 -4.75 12.56 -6.60
N LEU A 98 -5.54 12.22 -7.62
CA LEU A 98 -6.92 12.67 -7.73
C LEU A 98 -7.77 12.15 -6.56
N LEU A 99 -7.63 10.88 -6.19
CA LEU A 99 -8.35 10.32 -5.06
C LEU A 99 -7.96 11.02 -3.75
N ALA A 100 -6.67 11.13 -3.47
CA ALA A 100 -6.15 11.71 -2.24
C ALA A 100 -6.50 13.21 -2.07
N THR A 101 -6.74 13.92 -3.17
CA THR A 101 -7.11 15.34 -3.18
C THR A 101 -8.62 15.58 -3.37
N THR A 102 -9.42 14.52 -3.42
CA THR A 102 -10.88 14.63 -3.51
C THR A 102 -11.44 15.30 -2.24
N PRO A 103 -12.29 16.35 -2.37
CA PRO A 103 -12.98 16.93 -1.21
C PRO A 103 -13.83 15.87 -0.47
N GLY A 104 -14.11 16.08 0.82
CA GLY A 104 -14.89 15.10 1.61
C GLY A 104 -14.06 14.19 2.50
N GLY A 105 -12.85 14.63 2.87
CA GLY A 105 -12.02 13.96 3.86
C GLY A 105 -11.10 12.87 3.28
N TRP A 106 -10.88 12.87 1.96
CA TRP A 106 -9.73 12.19 1.40
C TRP A 106 -8.43 12.93 1.74
N ASN A 107 -7.37 12.14 1.90
CA ASN A 107 -6.00 12.56 2.08
C ASN A 107 -5.09 11.40 1.63
N THR A 108 -3.78 11.63 1.63
CA THR A 108 -2.77 10.66 1.18
C THR A 108 -2.87 9.35 1.95
N ARG A 109 -3.01 9.38 3.28
CA ARG A 109 -3.17 8.18 4.12
C ARG A 109 -4.40 7.36 3.70
N ARG A 110 -5.55 8.00 3.60
CA ARG A 110 -6.82 7.33 3.29
C ARG A 110 -6.84 6.77 1.86
N ALA A 111 -6.29 7.50 0.90
CA ALA A 111 -6.12 6.98 -0.45
C ALA A 111 -5.13 5.81 -0.48
N PHE A 112 -4.06 5.87 0.33
CA PHE A 112 -3.05 4.81 0.40
C PHE A 112 -3.63 3.50 0.92
N ASP A 113 -4.52 3.55 1.91
CA ASP A 113 -5.21 2.36 2.41
C ASP A 113 -5.92 1.61 1.26
N VAL A 114 -6.59 2.29 0.34
CA VAL A 114 -7.26 1.67 -0.82
C VAL A 114 -6.26 0.93 -1.72
N PHE A 115 -5.14 1.58 -2.08
CA PHE A 115 -4.13 0.98 -2.97
C PHE A 115 -3.35 -0.14 -2.27
N TYR A 116 -3.10 -0.01 -0.97
CA TYR A 116 -2.46 -1.04 -0.16
C TYR A 116 -3.31 -2.31 -0.08
N TYR A 117 -4.60 -2.19 0.25
CA TYR A 117 -5.52 -3.34 0.30
C TYR A 117 -5.73 -3.97 -1.08
N ALA A 118 -5.77 -3.14 -2.14
CA ALA A 118 -5.81 -3.67 -3.50
C ALA A 118 -4.57 -4.52 -3.82
N ASN A 119 -3.38 -4.07 -3.44
CA ASN A 119 -2.12 -4.83 -3.61
C ASN A 119 -2.06 -6.10 -2.76
N GLU A 120 -2.61 -6.08 -1.55
CA GLU A 120 -2.60 -7.24 -0.64
C GLU A 120 -3.59 -8.32 -1.08
N GLU A 121 -4.81 -7.95 -1.48
CA GLU A 121 -5.93 -8.89 -1.58
C GLU A 121 -6.56 -9.01 -2.99
N HIS A 122 -6.32 -8.06 -3.89
CA HIS A 122 -7.09 -7.97 -5.14
C HIS A 122 -6.26 -7.98 -6.42
N TRP A 123 -5.02 -7.50 -6.38
CA TRP A 123 -4.12 -7.54 -7.53
C TRP A 123 -3.44 -8.90 -7.64
N SER A 124 -3.35 -9.39 -8.88
CA SER A 124 -2.59 -10.57 -9.27
C SER A 124 -1.34 -10.20 -10.07
N PRO A 125 -0.40 -11.13 -10.31
CA PRO A 125 0.84 -10.84 -11.03
C PRO A 125 0.67 -10.18 -12.40
N HIS A 126 -0.43 -10.48 -13.10
CA HIS A 126 -0.69 -10.04 -14.47
C HIS A 126 -1.83 -9.02 -14.57
N SER A 127 -2.13 -8.32 -13.47
CA SER A 127 -3.22 -7.34 -13.46
C SER A 127 -2.95 -6.24 -14.49
N ASN A 128 -3.86 -6.07 -15.43
CA ASN A 128 -3.89 -4.92 -16.33
C ASN A 128 -4.52 -3.70 -15.63
N PHE A 129 -4.54 -2.53 -16.26
CA PHE A 129 -5.05 -1.31 -15.62
C PHE A 129 -6.53 -1.38 -15.22
N ILE A 130 -7.36 -2.08 -16.00
CA ILE A 130 -8.78 -2.28 -15.69
C ILE A 130 -8.90 -3.15 -14.43
N GLN A 131 -8.18 -4.27 -14.37
CA GLN A 131 -8.15 -5.16 -13.21
C GLN A 131 -7.56 -4.45 -11.97
N GLY A 132 -6.54 -3.61 -12.17
CA GLY A 132 -5.95 -2.79 -11.11
C GLY A 132 -6.96 -1.82 -10.49
N ARG A 133 -7.73 -1.11 -11.32
CA ARG A 133 -8.85 -0.27 -10.90
C ARG A 133 -9.90 -1.07 -10.14
N ASP A 134 -10.35 -2.19 -10.70
CA ASP A 134 -11.41 -3.02 -10.11
C ASP A 134 -10.98 -3.56 -8.73
N GLY A 135 -9.69 -3.84 -8.56
CA GLY A 135 -9.10 -4.19 -7.27
C GLY A 135 -9.15 -3.03 -6.25
N CYS A 136 -8.89 -1.79 -6.68
CA CYS A 136 -9.05 -0.62 -5.80
C CYS A 136 -10.52 -0.36 -5.43
N ILE A 137 -11.46 -0.55 -6.36
CA ILE A 137 -12.90 -0.45 -6.08
C ILE A 137 -13.29 -1.50 -5.02
N SER A 138 -12.88 -2.75 -5.22
CA SER A 138 -13.14 -3.86 -4.28
C SER A 138 -12.53 -3.58 -2.89
N ALA A 139 -11.31 -3.05 -2.85
CA ALA A 139 -10.66 -2.65 -1.60
C ALA A 139 -11.45 -1.56 -0.86
N ALA A 140 -11.94 -0.54 -1.58
CA ALA A 140 -12.75 0.51 -0.99
C ALA A 140 -14.09 0.00 -0.45
N GLU A 141 -14.74 -0.94 -1.14
CA GLU A 141 -15.97 -1.59 -0.66
C GLU A 141 -15.74 -2.35 0.67
N VAL A 142 -14.64 -3.10 0.76
CA VAL A 142 -14.27 -3.82 1.99
C VAL A 142 -14.02 -2.83 3.12
N LEU A 143 -13.19 -1.81 2.88
CA LEU A 143 -12.84 -0.78 3.86
C LEU A 143 -14.08 0.02 4.34
N ALA A 144 -15.02 0.32 3.45
CA ALA A 144 -16.28 0.97 3.80
C ALA A 144 -17.16 0.07 4.70
N SER A 145 -17.15 -1.24 4.45
CA SER A 145 -17.95 -2.20 5.22
C SER A 145 -17.40 -2.48 6.63
N ASP A 146 -16.11 -2.26 6.85
CA ASP A 146 -15.43 -2.52 8.13
C ASP A 146 -15.72 -1.46 9.21
N GLY A 147 -16.36 -0.33 8.83
CA GLY A 147 -16.78 0.71 9.78
C GLY A 147 -15.62 1.42 10.46
N GLY A 148 -14.48 1.52 9.77
CA GLY A 148 -13.26 2.15 10.27
C GLY A 148 -13.34 3.68 10.39
N ASP A 149 -12.19 4.29 10.66
CA ASP A 149 -12.06 5.72 10.94
C ASP A 149 -12.43 6.65 9.76
N PHE A 150 -12.57 6.11 8.56
CA PHE A 150 -12.82 6.86 7.33
C PHE A 150 -14.04 6.34 6.56
N ASP A 151 -14.77 7.27 5.95
CA ASP A 151 -15.94 6.98 5.10
C ASP A 151 -15.52 6.72 3.65
N TYR A 152 -15.04 5.52 3.33
CA TYR A 152 -14.52 5.16 2.01
C TYR A 152 -15.59 5.17 0.90
N ASN A 153 -15.82 6.34 0.29
CA ASN A 153 -16.75 6.51 -0.82
C ASN A 153 -16.22 5.86 -2.12
N VAL A 154 -16.87 4.79 -2.56
CA VAL A 154 -16.52 4.04 -3.76
C VAL A 154 -16.68 4.87 -5.03
N ASP A 155 -17.63 5.80 -5.07
CA ASP A 155 -17.87 6.66 -6.23
C ASP A 155 -16.67 7.58 -6.50
N ASP A 156 -15.98 8.04 -5.45
CA ASP A 156 -14.79 8.88 -5.59
C ASP A 156 -13.61 8.09 -6.17
N VAL A 157 -13.48 6.81 -5.79
CA VAL A 157 -12.48 5.89 -6.37
C VAL A 157 -12.76 5.70 -7.86
N GLN A 158 -14.02 5.44 -8.23
CA GLN A 158 -14.43 5.31 -9.62
C GLN A 158 -14.19 6.60 -10.43
N ALA A 159 -14.49 7.77 -9.84
CA ALA A 159 -14.28 9.06 -10.47
C ALA A 159 -12.79 9.33 -10.75
N ALA A 160 -11.92 9.04 -9.78
CA ALA A 160 -10.46 9.19 -9.94
C ALA A 160 -9.91 8.33 -11.08
N PHE A 161 -10.35 7.07 -11.18
CA PHE A 161 -9.94 6.19 -12.27
C PHE A 161 -10.56 6.57 -13.62
N THR A 162 -11.81 7.05 -13.63
CA THR A 162 -12.45 7.56 -14.85
C THR A 162 -11.67 8.73 -15.45
N ALA A 163 -11.16 9.63 -14.60
CA ALA A 163 -10.38 10.79 -15.02
C ALA A 163 -9.04 10.43 -15.70
N VAL A 164 -8.48 9.23 -15.44
CA VAL A 164 -7.28 8.72 -16.12
C VAL A 164 -7.60 7.74 -17.25
N GLY A 165 -8.84 7.75 -17.76
CA GLY A 165 -9.26 6.93 -18.91
C GLY A 165 -9.63 5.49 -18.57
N LEU A 166 -9.88 5.18 -17.29
CA LEU A 166 -10.31 3.86 -16.82
C LEU A 166 -11.77 3.89 -16.34
N GLY A 167 -12.65 4.49 -17.16
CA GLY A 167 -14.09 4.54 -16.88
C GLY A 167 -14.79 3.18 -16.97
N PRO A 168 -16.07 3.07 -16.55
CA PRO A 168 -16.81 1.80 -16.50
C PRO A 168 -16.90 1.09 -17.86
N ASP A 169 -16.95 1.86 -18.96
CA ASP A 169 -16.99 1.34 -20.34
C ASP A 169 -15.61 1.05 -20.93
N ALA A 170 -14.53 1.14 -20.14
CA ALA A 170 -13.19 0.78 -20.59
C ALA A 170 -13.15 -0.70 -20.94
N THR A 171 -13.39 -1.02 -22.21
CA THR A 171 -13.29 -2.35 -22.79
C THR A 171 -12.30 -2.31 -23.94
N GLY A 172 -11.20 -3.06 -23.84
CA GLY A 172 -10.30 -3.27 -24.98
C GLY A 172 -8.96 -2.52 -24.96
N GLN A 173 -8.31 -2.37 -23.80
CA GLN A 173 -6.84 -2.30 -23.88
C GLN A 173 -6.31 -3.65 -24.39
N PRO A 174 -5.28 -3.68 -25.26
CA PRO A 174 -4.74 -4.92 -25.78
C PRO A 174 -4.37 -5.83 -24.61
N THR A 175 -5.05 -6.96 -24.50
CA THR A 175 -4.63 -8.05 -23.63
C THR A 175 -3.42 -8.70 -24.28
N GLY A 176 -2.26 -8.03 -24.19
CA GLY A 176 -0.98 -8.56 -24.59
C GLY A 176 -0.50 -9.59 -23.56
N GLU A 177 -1.23 -10.69 -23.38
CA GLU A 177 -0.76 -11.86 -22.64
C GLU A 177 -0.82 -13.10 -23.54
N PRO A 178 0.30 -13.82 -23.75
CA PRO A 178 0.21 -15.23 -24.11
C PRO A 178 -0.38 -16.00 -22.93
N SER A 179 -1.60 -16.49 -23.12
CA SER A 179 -2.29 -17.41 -22.22
C SER A 179 -1.38 -18.54 -21.73
N VAL A 180 -0.96 -18.50 -20.47
CA VAL A 180 -0.51 -19.68 -19.73
C VAL A 180 -1.51 -19.96 -18.60
N SER A 181 -2.21 -21.09 -18.72
CA SER A 181 -3.27 -21.53 -17.82
C SER A 181 -2.82 -21.61 -16.36
N PRO A 182 -3.68 -21.27 -15.38
CA PRO A 182 -3.33 -21.38 -13.98
C PRO A 182 -3.44 -22.84 -13.54
N SER A 183 -2.30 -23.46 -13.25
CA SER A 183 -2.23 -24.65 -12.41
C SER A 183 -1.24 -24.38 -11.27
N MET A 184 -1.65 -23.56 -10.31
CA MET A 184 -1.12 -23.64 -8.96
C MET A 184 -2.27 -23.53 -7.96
N SER A 185 -2.55 -24.66 -7.30
CA SER A 185 -3.42 -24.78 -6.14
C SER A 185 -3.00 -23.80 -5.03
N PRO A 186 -3.94 -23.30 -4.22
CA PRO A 186 -3.60 -22.41 -3.10
C PRO A 186 -2.79 -23.20 -2.08
N SER A 187 -1.49 -22.89 -1.96
CA SER A 187 -0.70 -23.33 -0.83
C SER A 187 -1.00 -22.40 0.34
N ALA A 188 -1.63 -22.97 1.36
CA ALA A 188 -1.91 -22.33 2.63
C ALA A 188 -0.68 -21.60 3.17
N MET A 189 -0.83 -20.30 3.47
CA MET A 189 0.15 -19.57 4.26
C MET A 189 0.26 -20.22 5.65
N PRO A 190 1.47 -20.50 6.17
CA PRO A 190 1.64 -20.99 7.52
C PRO A 190 1.42 -19.85 8.53
N SER A 191 0.49 -20.06 9.46
CA SER A 191 0.31 -19.24 10.66
C SER A 191 1.63 -19.14 11.44
N LYS A 192 2.23 -17.95 11.53
CA LYS A 192 3.34 -17.69 12.45
C LYS A 192 2.89 -16.85 13.63
N SER A 193 2.53 -17.59 14.68
CA SER A 193 2.74 -17.17 16.06
C SER A 193 4.25 -17.09 16.33
N SER A 194 4.76 -15.91 16.63
CA SER A 194 6.06 -15.77 17.31
C SER A 194 5.97 -14.64 18.32
N SER A 195 6.01 -15.02 19.60
CA SER A 195 6.17 -14.15 20.77
C SER A 195 7.38 -13.23 20.64
N PRO A 196 7.39 -12.07 21.32
CA PRO A 196 8.49 -11.12 21.23
C PRO A 196 9.73 -11.62 21.98
N SER A 197 10.87 -11.65 21.29
CA SER A 197 12.18 -11.81 21.91
C SER A 197 12.54 -10.55 22.70
N GLU A 198 12.99 -10.76 23.93
CA GLU A 198 13.48 -9.73 24.86
C GLU A 198 14.48 -8.75 24.22
N VAL A 199 14.25 -7.47 24.47
CA VAL A 199 15.24 -6.39 24.30
C VAL A 199 16.30 -6.49 25.41
N PRO A 200 17.61 -6.41 25.12
CA PRO A 200 18.63 -6.38 26.17
C PRO A 200 18.56 -5.05 26.93
N SER A 201 18.28 -5.12 28.23
CA SER A 201 18.30 -3.97 29.14
C SER A 201 19.73 -3.46 29.35
N LEU A 202 19.95 -2.16 29.12
CA LEU A 202 21.17 -1.45 29.50
C LEU A 202 21.20 -1.26 31.02
N SER A 203 22.19 -1.85 31.69
CA SER A 203 22.47 -1.64 33.12
C SER A 203 23.14 -0.29 33.38
N PRO A 204 22.72 0.49 34.39
CA PRO A 204 23.60 1.47 35.03
C PRO A 204 24.31 0.83 36.24
N SER A 205 25.62 1.11 36.36
CA SER A 205 26.48 0.57 37.41
C SER A 205 26.42 1.41 38.70
N ALA A 206 26.23 0.70 39.82
CA ALA A 206 26.71 0.91 41.19
C ALA A 206 26.38 2.20 41.97
N ALA A 207 25.69 2.03 43.12
CA ALA A 207 26.22 2.40 44.44
C ALA A 207 25.49 1.65 45.57
N LEU A 208 26.25 1.38 46.63
CA LEU A 208 26.06 0.50 47.79
C LEU A 208 24.95 0.93 48.78
N GLY A 209 24.41 -0.04 49.54
CA GLY A 209 23.68 0.22 50.80
C GLY A 209 22.91 -0.98 51.34
N GLU A 210 23.24 -1.39 52.56
CA GLU A 210 22.95 -2.66 53.24
C GLU A 210 21.52 -2.90 53.82
N THR A 211 21.19 -4.21 53.88
CA THR A 211 20.46 -4.97 54.93
C THR A 211 18.94 -4.87 55.14
N GLY A 212 18.28 -6.04 55.10
CA GLY A 212 17.28 -6.43 56.12
C GLY A 212 15.93 -7.02 55.64
N GLY A 213 15.73 -8.35 55.79
CA GLY A 213 14.50 -8.89 56.41
C GLY A 213 13.39 -9.56 55.56
N ALA A 214 13.49 -10.90 55.43
CA ALA A 214 12.50 -11.97 55.71
C ALA A 214 11.06 -12.06 55.10
N ASN A 215 10.75 -13.31 54.67
CA ASN A 215 9.46 -14.07 54.66
C ASN A 215 8.33 -13.62 53.69
N SER A 216 7.48 -14.47 53.07
CA SER A 216 7.28 -15.94 53.01
C SER A 216 6.15 -16.25 52.00
N SER A 217 6.29 -17.34 51.22
CA SER A 217 5.27 -18.28 50.69
C SER A 217 3.82 -17.85 50.35
N SER A 218 3.33 -18.18 49.14
CA SER A 218 2.44 -19.34 48.91
C SER A 218 1.82 -19.39 47.48
N SER A 219 1.46 -20.62 47.14
CA SER A 219 0.97 -21.24 45.90
C SER A 219 -0.43 -20.85 45.42
N GLY A 220 -0.71 -21.04 44.13
CA GLY A 220 -2.07 -21.16 43.61
C GLY A 220 -2.15 -21.39 42.10
N SER A 221 -2.21 -22.66 41.69
CA SER A 221 -2.58 -23.09 40.33
C SER A 221 -4.11 -23.08 40.17
N SER A 222 -4.65 -22.57 39.06
CA SER A 222 -5.87 -23.13 38.48
C SER A 222 -6.01 -22.79 36.99
N SER A 223 -6.34 -23.85 36.26
CA SER A 223 -6.63 -23.96 34.83
C SER A 223 -8.02 -23.43 34.48
N GLY A 224 -8.15 -22.75 33.34
CA GLY A 224 -9.44 -22.40 32.74
C GLY A 224 -9.29 -21.91 31.31
N SER A 225 -9.44 -22.81 30.34
CA SER A 225 -9.53 -22.50 28.90
C SER A 225 -10.72 -21.58 28.61
N GLN A 226 -10.45 -20.36 28.17
CA GLN A 226 -11.40 -19.58 27.37
C GLN A 226 -11.00 -19.72 25.89
N SER A 227 -11.88 -20.36 25.12
CA SER A 227 -11.88 -20.35 23.66
C SER A 227 -12.13 -18.91 23.19
N GLY A 228 -11.06 -18.16 22.98
CA GLY A 228 -11.10 -16.82 22.42
C GLY A 228 -11.11 -16.89 20.89
N SER A 229 -12.27 -16.63 20.28
CA SER A 229 -12.31 -16.19 18.89
C SER A 229 -11.68 -14.81 18.80
N ARG A 230 -10.37 -14.77 18.47
CA ARG A 230 -9.66 -13.53 18.17
C ARG A 230 -10.00 -13.12 16.75
N ARG A 231 -11.05 -12.30 16.60
CA ARG A 231 -11.12 -11.34 15.49
C ARG A 231 -9.91 -10.44 15.63
N LEU A 232 -9.01 -10.45 14.65
CA LEU A 232 -7.98 -9.42 14.52
C LEU A 232 -8.73 -8.12 14.24
N ARG A 233 -8.87 -7.33 15.29
CA ARG A 233 -9.58 -6.05 15.32
C ARG A 233 -8.62 -5.01 14.73
N GLY A 234 -9.14 -4.13 13.88
CA GLY A 234 -8.41 -2.96 13.40
C GLY A 234 -7.83 -2.18 14.58
N GLU A 235 -6.52 -2.28 14.76
CA GLU A 235 -5.76 -1.32 15.54
C GLU A 235 -5.31 -0.25 14.55
N SER A 236 -5.64 1.00 14.84
CA SER A 236 -5.24 2.16 14.07
C SER A 236 -3.71 2.16 13.93
N ARG A 237 -3.24 1.80 12.73
CA ARG A 237 -1.81 1.66 12.39
C ARG A 237 -1.08 3.01 12.32
N TRP A 238 -1.80 4.10 12.54
CA TRP A 238 -1.34 5.46 12.42
C TRP A 238 -1.58 6.13 13.77
N ARG A 239 -0.52 6.66 14.38
CA ARG A 239 -0.65 7.42 15.63
C ARG A 239 -1.07 8.85 15.27
N ASP A 240 -2.12 9.32 15.95
CA ASP A 240 -2.62 10.70 15.89
C ASP A 240 -1.60 11.73 16.34
#